data_AF-A0A819HCQ8-F1
#
_entry.id   AF-A0A819HCQ8-F1
#
_cell.length_a   1.000
_cell.length_b   1.000
_cell.length_c   1.000
_cell.angle_alpha   90.00
_cell.angle_beta   90.00
_cell.angle_gamma   90.00
#
_symmetry.space_group_name_H-M   'P 1'
#
loop_
_entity.id
_entity.type
_entity.pdbx_description
1 polymer ?
#
loop_
_entity_poly.entity_id
_entity_poly.type
_entity_poly.pdbx_seq_one_letter_code
_entity_poly.pdbx_strand_id
1 'polypeptide(L)'
;TLNFSFWTDDNQYESYCRKYKNKIYYGYEALCVSINQALDEGIDIINAQYYSHITNDQLKYIFRPTENPFQLPMLNERLHVLHETGSILLKEYDGHFTHCIEQSGGSAVDLVELVVKKFPSYRDEAVYDGQRVSFYKRAQILVADIWGCFNGHGFGHFTDMVCFLFY
;
A
#
# COMPACT_ATOMS: atom_id res chain seq x y z
N THR A 1 0.38 0.06 1.32
CA THR A 1 -1.00 0.28 1.82
C THR A 1 -2.02 -0.74 1.29
N LEU A 2 -2.24 -0.87 -0.02
CA LEU A 2 -3.31 -1.73 -0.60
C LEU A 2 -2.90 -3.18 -0.94
N ASN A 3 -1.63 -3.53 -0.70
CA ASN A 3 -1.02 -4.78 -1.14
C ASN A 3 -1.31 -5.94 -0.16
N PHE A 4 -2.51 -6.52 -0.21
CA PHE A 4 -2.88 -7.70 0.60
C PHE A 4 -4.02 -8.49 -0.04
N SER A 5 -4.18 -9.77 0.33
CA SER A 5 -5.31 -10.62 -0.10
C SER A 5 -5.44 -10.79 -1.62
N PHE A 6 -4.38 -11.35 -2.23
CA PHE A 6 -4.31 -11.72 -3.66
C PHE A 6 -4.30 -13.23 -3.86
N TRP A 7 -4.67 -13.99 -2.83
CA TRP A 7 -4.72 -15.44 -2.89
C TRP A 7 -5.71 -15.88 -3.95
N THR A 8 -5.32 -16.89 -4.73
CA THR A 8 -6.18 -17.55 -5.70
C THR A 8 -6.23 -19.01 -5.31
N ASP A 9 -7.41 -19.63 -5.40
CA ASP A 9 -7.48 -21.09 -5.34
C ASP A 9 -6.70 -21.70 -6.52
N ASP A 10 -6.56 -23.03 -6.56
CA ASP A 10 -5.77 -23.77 -7.57
C ASP A 10 -6.10 -23.39 -9.03
N ASN A 11 -7.25 -22.76 -9.25
CA ASN A 11 -7.65 -22.18 -10.52
C ASN A 11 -7.44 -20.65 -10.56
N GLN A 12 -6.29 -20.21 -11.09
CA GLN A 12 -5.99 -18.78 -11.31
C GLN A 12 -7.07 -18.03 -12.14
N TYR A 13 -7.85 -18.75 -12.95
CA TYR A 13 -8.93 -18.16 -13.74
C TYR A 13 -10.16 -17.76 -12.90
N GLU A 14 -10.22 -18.19 -11.64
CA GLU A 14 -11.24 -17.84 -10.64
C GLU A 14 -10.75 -16.76 -9.67
N SER A 15 -9.98 -15.80 -10.17
CA SER A 15 -9.41 -14.74 -9.36
C SER A 15 -9.60 -13.36 -9.97
N TYR A 16 -9.49 -12.34 -9.10
CA TYR A 16 -9.51 -10.95 -9.52
C TYR A 16 -8.47 -10.69 -10.63
N CYS A 17 -8.93 -10.16 -11.77
CA CYS A 17 -8.07 -9.88 -12.91
C CYS A 17 -8.39 -8.54 -13.60
N ARG A 18 -7.38 -8.00 -14.28
CA ARG A 18 -7.46 -6.77 -15.07
C ARG A 18 -6.81 -6.94 -16.42
N LYS A 19 -7.47 -6.47 -17.47
CA LYS A 19 -6.92 -6.38 -18.81
C LYS A 19 -6.44 -4.96 -19.10
N TYR A 20 -5.21 -4.86 -19.58
CA TYR A 20 -4.61 -3.62 -20.02
C TYR A 20 -3.67 -3.88 -21.19
N LYS A 21 -3.75 -3.07 -22.24
CA LYS A 21 -2.94 -3.19 -23.47
C LYS A 21 -2.86 -4.63 -24.02
N ASN A 22 -4.01 -5.30 -24.11
CA ASN A 22 -4.17 -6.70 -24.58
C ASN A 22 -3.51 -7.79 -23.73
N LYS A 23 -3.05 -7.48 -22.52
CA LYS A 23 -2.55 -8.46 -21.54
C LYS A 23 -3.48 -8.52 -20.32
N ILE A 24 -3.69 -9.72 -19.79
CA ILE A 24 -4.42 -9.95 -18.54
C ILE A 24 -3.40 -10.04 -17.40
N TYR A 25 -3.70 -9.37 -16.30
CA TYR A 25 -2.91 -9.30 -15.08
C TYR A 25 -3.72 -9.86 -13.92
N TYR A 26 -3.03 -10.48 -12.97
CA TYR A 26 -3.59 -11.13 -11.79
C TYR A 26 -2.90 -10.63 -10.52
N GLY A 27 -3.52 -10.88 -9.36
CA GLY A 27 -2.95 -10.58 -8.06
C GLY A 27 -2.48 -9.13 -7.91
N TYR A 28 -1.26 -8.93 -7.40
CA TYR A 28 -0.68 -7.60 -7.20
C TYR A 28 -0.55 -6.81 -8.52
N GLU A 29 -0.21 -7.46 -9.64
CA GLU A 29 -0.10 -6.75 -10.92
C GLU A 29 -1.45 -6.19 -11.37
N ALA A 30 -2.55 -6.91 -11.13
CA ALA A 30 -3.90 -6.42 -11.41
C ALA A 30 -4.25 -5.18 -10.58
N LEU A 31 -3.81 -5.13 -9.31
CA LEU A 31 -3.94 -3.95 -8.47
C LEU A 31 -3.19 -2.75 -9.08
N CYS A 32 -1.93 -2.93 -9.46
CA CYS A 32 -1.11 -1.86 -10.08
C CYS A 32 -1.74 -1.34 -11.38
N VAL A 33 -2.21 -2.25 -12.23
CA VAL A 33 -2.93 -1.90 -13.46
C VAL A 33 -4.19 -1.10 -13.16
N SER A 34 -4.91 -1.43 -12.09
CA SER A 34 -6.12 -0.68 -11.71
C SER A 34 -5.83 0.76 -11.30
N ILE A 35 -4.75 0.96 -10.55
CA ILE A 35 -4.29 2.31 -10.18
C ILE A 35 -3.87 3.11 -11.41
N ASN A 36 -3.07 2.51 -12.30
CA ASN A 36 -2.64 3.18 -13.53
C ASN A 36 -3.83 3.53 -14.44
N GLN A 37 -4.80 2.63 -14.59
CA GLN A 37 -6.01 2.90 -15.37
C GLN A 37 -6.87 4.01 -14.75
N ALA A 38 -6.98 4.07 -13.41
CA ALA A 38 -7.68 5.18 -12.76
C ALA A 38 -7.00 6.53 -13.07
N LEU A 39 -5.66 6.57 -13.03
CA LEU A 39 -4.91 7.76 -13.43
C LEU A 39 -5.10 8.12 -14.92
N ASP A 40 -5.06 7.12 -15.81
CA ASP A 40 -5.35 7.30 -17.26
C ASP A 40 -6.78 7.84 -17.49
N GLU A 41 -7.73 7.49 -16.63
CA GLU A 41 -9.13 7.97 -16.63
C GLU A 41 -9.29 9.35 -15.95
N GLY A 42 -8.22 9.97 -15.47
CA GLY A 42 -8.24 11.27 -14.79
C GLY A 42 -8.71 11.22 -13.33
N ILE A 43 -8.74 10.04 -12.72
CA ILE A 43 -9.06 9.84 -11.30
C ILE A 43 -7.76 9.96 -10.49
N ASP A 44 -7.70 10.96 -9.61
CA ASP A 44 -6.53 11.25 -8.77
C ASP A 44 -6.43 10.32 -7.55
N ILE A 45 -6.36 9.00 -7.79
CA ILE A 45 -6.38 7.96 -6.76
C ILE A 45 -5.12 7.95 -5.86
N ILE A 46 -4.07 8.68 -6.24
CA ILE A 46 -2.82 8.79 -5.48
C ILE A 46 -2.79 10.02 -4.55
N ASN A 47 -3.82 10.87 -4.60
CA ASN A 47 -3.92 12.08 -3.78
C ASN A 47 -4.68 11.80 -2.48
N ALA A 48 -4.06 12.12 -1.35
CA ALA A 48 -4.65 11.94 -0.02
C ALA A 48 -6.00 12.64 0.15
N GLN A 49 -6.19 13.82 -0.44
CA GLN A 49 -7.46 14.53 -0.40
C GLN A 49 -8.58 13.75 -1.11
N TYR A 50 -8.25 13.08 -2.22
CA TYR A 50 -9.20 12.26 -2.95
C TYR A 50 -9.51 10.96 -2.22
N TYR A 51 -8.49 10.15 -1.94
CA TYR A 51 -8.72 8.80 -1.41
C TYR A 51 -9.15 8.78 0.06
N SER A 52 -9.01 9.87 0.81
CA SER A 52 -9.61 10.02 2.15
C SER A 52 -11.14 10.16 2.12
N HIS A 53 -11.72 10.58 0.99
CA HIS A 53 -13.15 10.81 0.82
C HIS A 53 -13.78 9.91 -0.26
N ILE A 54 -12.98 9.01 -0.85
CA ILE A 54 -13.47 8.11 -1.89
C ILE A 54 -14.63 7.27 -1.36
N THR A 55 -15.68 7.11 -2.16
CA THR A 55 -16.82 6.28 -1.79
C THR A 55 -16.58 4.81 -2.12
N ASN A 56 -17.37 3.92 -1.52
CA ASN A 56 -17.34 2.50 -1.85
C ASN A 56 -17.62 2.25 -3.34
N ASP A 57 -18.55 3.00 -3.94
CA ASP A 57 -18.91 2.86 -5.36
C ASP A 57 -17.79 3.35 -6.29
N GLN A 58 -17.12 4.45 -5.95
CA GLN A 58 -15.92 4.90 -6.67
C GLN A 58 -14.79 3.88 -6.57
N LEU A 59 -14.56 3.30 -5.38
CA LEU A 59 -13.54 2.29 -5.17
C LEU A 59 -13.87 0.99 -5.94
N LYS A 60 -15.14 0.55 -5.94
CA LYS A 60 -15.63 -0.57 -6.76
C LYS A 60 -15.42 -0.31 -8.24
N TYR A 61 -15.70 0.91 -8.71
CA TYR A 61 -15.46 1.28 -10.09
C TYR A 61 -13.97 1.21 -10.43
N ILE A 62 -13.09 1.80 -9.61
CA ILE A 62 -11.64 1.76 -9.83
C ILE A 62 -11.11 0.34 -9.89
N PHE A 63 -11.56 -0.54 -8.98
CA PHE A 63 -11.11 -1.92 -8.90
C PHE A 63 -12.01 -2.93 -9.62
N ARG A 64 -12.93 -2.50 -10.50
CA ARG A 64 -13.80 -3.41 -11.26
C ARG A 64 -12.99 -4.45 -12.05
N PRO A 65 -13.34 -5.74 -12.05
CA PRO A 65 -12.68 -6.71 -12.91
C PRO A 65 -13.07 -6.47 -14.38
N THR A 66 -12.24 -6.90 -15.33
CA THR A 66 -12.53 -6.70 -16.77
C THR A 66 -12.92 -7.97 -17.51
N GLU A 67 -12.35 -9.12 -17.14
CA GLU A 67 -12.56 -10.37 -17.91
C GLU A 67 -13.50 -11.37 -17.21
N ASN A 68 -13.63 -11.29 -15.88
CA ASN A 68 -14.39 -12.24 -15.09
C ASN A 68 -15.17 -11.53 -13.96
N PRO A 69 -16.13 -12.18 -13.28
CA PRO A 69 -16.93 -11.53 -12.25
C PRO A 69 -16.24 -11.44 -10.88
N PHE A 70 -15.03 -11.99 -10.73
CA PHE A 70 -14.35 -12.09 -9.44
C PHE A 70 -13.88 -10.73 -8.95
N GLN A 71 -14.48 -10.27 -7.86
CA GLN A 71 -14.17 -8.98 -7.26
C GLN A 71 -12.84 -9.02 -6.51
N LEU A 72 -12.19 -7.87 -6.39
CA LEU A 72 -11.02 -7.74 -5.52
C LEU A 72 -11.44 -8.08 -4.07
N PRO A 73 -10.85 -9.09 -3.42
CA PRO A 73 -11.20 -9.46 -2.05
C PRO A 73 -10.97 -8.29 -1.10
N MET A 74 -11.69 -8.22 0.02
CA MET A 74 -11.45 -7.23 1.10
C MET A 74 -11.46 -5.77 0.62
N LEU A 75 -12.45 -5.41 -0.19
CA LEU A 75 -12.60 -4.04 -0.72
C LEU A 75 -12.96 -3.03 0.38
N ASN A 76 -13.77 -3.44 1.38
CA ASN A 76 -14.16 -2.57 2.49
C ASN A 76 -12.97 -2.25 3.39
N GLU A 77 -12.08 -3.21 3.62
CA GLU A 77 -10.84 -3.04 4.37
C GLU A 77 -9.89 -2.11 3.62
N ARG A 78 -9.81 -2.22 2.29
CA ARG A 78 -9.05 -1.24 1.49
C ARG A 78 -9.61 0.17 1.60
N LEU A 79 -10.93 0.31 1.54
CA LEU A 79 -11.58 1.60 1.74
C LEU A 79 -11.21 2.20 3.10
N HIS A 80 -11.33 1.41 4.16
CA HIS A 80 -10.98 1.82 5.51
C HIS A 80 -9.51 2.26 5.60
N VAL A 81 -8.59 1.48 5.04
CA VAL A 81 -7.15 1.79 5.05
C VAL A 81 -6.84 3.06 4.24
N LEU A 82 -7.53 3.33 3.13
CA LEU A 82 -7.39 4.59 2.38
C LEU A 82 -7.87 5.78 3.20
N HIS A 83 -9.04 5.67 3.84
CA HIS A 83 -9.57 6.72 4.70
C HIS A 83 -8.64 7.00 5.90
N GLU A 84 -8.16 5.95 6.57
CA GLU A 84 -7.20 6.04 7.68
C GLU A 84 -5.92 6.74 7.23
N THR A 85 -5.27 6.20 6.19
CA THR A 85 -3.98 6.72 5.70
C THR A 85 -4.13 8.17 5.23
N GLY A 86 -5.21 8.47 4.50
CA GLY A 86 -5.44 9.80 3.93
C GLY A 86 -5.70 10.84 5.02
N SER A 87 -6.50 10.48 6.02
CA SER A 87 -6.77 11.35 7.16
C SER A 87 -5.50 11.67 7.95
N ILE A 88 -4.63 10.67 8.18
CA ILE A 88 -3.34 10.87 8.86
C ILE A 88 -2.45 11.80 8.03
N LEU A 89 -2.32 11.56 6.72
CA LEU A 89 -1.48 12.40 5.87
C LEU A 89 -1.97 13.83 5.80
N LEU A 90 -3.27 14.06 5.62
CA LEU A 90 -3.83 15.40 5.57
C LEU A 90 -3.65 16.16 6.88
N LYS A 91 -3.75 15.47 8.03
CA LYS A 91 -3.66 16.10 9.34
C LYS A 91 -2.22 16.38 9.78
N GLU A 92 -1.29 15.48 9.47
CA GLU A 92 0.05 15.48 10.09
C GLU A 92 1.17 15.72 9.10
N TYR A 93 0.90 15.62 7.79
CA TYR A 93 1.91 15.59 6.73
C TYR A 93 1.52 16.39 5.49
N ASP A 94 0.59 17.35 5.61
CA ASP A 94 0.09 18.19 4.50
C ASP A 94 -0.39 17.38 3.27
N GLY A 95 -0.86 16.15 3.48
CA GLY A 95 -1.29 15.25 2.42
C GLY A 95 -0.18 14.48 1.71
N HIS A 96 1.09 14.65 2.11
CA HIS A 96 2.25 14.08 1.42
C HIS A 96 3.06 13.13 2.31
N PHE A 97 3.16 11.85 1.90
CA PHE A 97 3.97 10.86 2.64
C PHE A 97 5.48 11.20 2.65
N THR A 98 5.95 12.01 1.71
CA THR A 98 7.35 12.50 1.68
C THR A 98 7.71 13.27 2.96
N HIS A 99 6.79 14.01 3.56
CA HIS A 99 7.04 14.69 4.84
C HIS A 99 7.22 13.70 6.00
N CYS A 100 6.60 12.51 5.93
CA CYS A 100 6.85 11.43 6.90
C CYS A 100 8.26 10.83 6.73
N ILE A 101 8.72 10.68 5.47
CA ILE A 101 10.10 10.26 5.17
C ILE A 101 11.10 11.29 5.69
N GLU A 102 10.88 12.57 5.41
CA GLU A 102 11.75 13.65 5.89
C GLU A 102 11.83 13.71 7.42
N GLN A 103 10.70 13.44 8.11
CA GLN A 103 10.65 13.38 9.57
C GLN A 103 11.55 12.26 10.14
N SER A 104 11.85 11.20 9.38
CA SER A 104 12.76 10.14 9.84
C SER A 104 14.23 10.55 9.84
N GLY A 105 14.57 11.74 9.31
CA GLY A 105 15.94 12.26 9.32
C GLY A 105 16.95 11.41 8.55
N GLY A 106 16.48 10.61 7.58
CA GLY A 106 17.35 9.69 6.83
C GLY A 106 17.68 8.40 7.59
N SER A 107 16.97 8.08 8.67
CA SER A 107 17.03 6.78 9.35
C SER A 107 15.92 5.86 8.83
N ALA A 108 16.30 4.68 8.36
CA ALA A 108 15.39 3.61 7.93
C ALA A 108 14.68 2.99 9.14
N VAL A 109 15.40 2.82 10.26
CA VAL A 109 14.79 2.33 11.52
C VAL A 109 13.75 3.33 12.03
N ASP A 110 14.07 4.61 12.06
CA ASP A 110 13.14 5.64 12.54
C ASP A 110 11.93 5.75 11.63
N LEU A 111 12.10 5.55 10.30
CA LEU A 111 10.97 5.51 9.37
C LEU A 111 10.06 4.32 9.65
N VAL A 112 10.61 3.13 9.95
CA VAL A 112 9.80 1.98 10.37
C VAL A 112 9.02 2.31 11.65
N GLU A 113 9.67 2.88 12.66
CA GLU A 113 9.02 3.25 13.91
C GLU A 113 7.92 4.30 13.71
N LEU A 114 8.17 5.33 12.90
CA LEU A 114 7.20 6.34 12.54
C LEU A 114 6.00 5.71 11.83
N VAL A 115 6.24 4.84 10.85
CA VAL A 115 5.18 4.17 10.08
C VAL A 115 4.30 3.32 11.00
N VAL A 116 4.91 2.47 11.84
CA VAL A 116 4.19 1.63 12.81
C VAL A 116 3.39 2.49 13.78
N LYS A 117 3.99 3.58 14.29
CA LYS A 117 3.33 4.47 15.24
C LYS A 117 2.15 5.20 14.61
N LYS A 118 2.29 5.70 13.39
CA LYS A 118 1.33 6.62 12.77
C LYS A 118 0.26 5.92 11.94
N PHE A 119 0.57 4.81 11.28
CA PHE A 119 -0.34 4.12 10.37
C PHE A 119 -0.71 2.74 10.92
N PRO A 120 -1.86 2.62 11.63
CA PRO A 120 -2.30 1.36 12.23
C PRO A 120 -2.33 0.19 11.25
N SER A 121 -2.69 0.45 9.99
CA SER A 121 -2.67 -0.57 8.94
C SER A 121 -1.31 -1.24 8.69
N TYR A 122 -0.19 -0.74 9.22
CA TYR A 122 1.14 -1.36 9.14
C TYR A 122 1.57 -2.11 10.43
N ARG A 123 0.73 -2.11 11.47
CA ARG A 123 1.01 -2.79 12.74
C ARG A 123 0.71 -4.28 12.63
N ASP A 124 1.71 -5.03 12.17
CA ASP A 124 1.68 -6.49 12.13
C ASP A 124 1.92 -7.07 13.54
N GLU A 125 0.96 -6.84 14.44
CA GLU A 125 0.98 -7.28 15.84
C GLU A 125 -0.13 -8.29 16.13
N ALA A 126 0.15 -9.26 16.99
CA ALA A 126 -0.83 -10.23 17.48
C ALA A 126 -0.56 -10.58 18.95
N VAL A 127 -1.55 -11.16 19.62
CA VAL A 127 -1.36 -11.79 20.94
C VAL A 127 -1.25 -13.29 20.73
N TYR A 128 -0.12 -13.87 21.10
CA TYR A 128 0.13 -15.30 21.08
C TYR A 128 0.54 -15.76 22.48
N ASP A 129 -0.20 -16.71 23.03
CA ASP A 129 0.01 -17.22 24.40
C ASP A 129 0.11 -16.12 25.48
N GLY A 130 -0.78 -15.14 25.40
CA GLY A 130 -0.80 -13.99 26.32
C GLY A 130 0.33 -12.97 26.13
N GLN A 131 1.24 -13.18 25.18
CA GLN A 131 2.33 -12.27 24.86
C GLN A 131 2.03 -11.49 23.58
N ARG A 132 2.35 -10.19 23.57
CA ARG A 132 2.30 -9.37 22.35
C ARG A 132 3.50 -9.73 21.48
N VAL A 133 3.23 -10.23 20.27
CA VAL A 133 4.21 -10.53 19.24
C VAL A 133 4.06 -9.53 18.11
N SER A 134 5.17 -8.97 17.64
CA SER A 134 5.19 -7.95 16.59
C SER A 134 6.22 -8.30 15.53
N PHE A 135 5.82 -8.29 14.26
CA PHE A 135 6.74 -8.52 13.14
C PHE A 135 7.11 -7.21 12.43
N TYR A 136 6.16 -6.28 12.35
CA TYR A 136 6.26 -5.01 11.60
C TYR A 136 6.78 -5.17 10.16
N LYS A 137 6.58 -6.35 9.55
CA LYS A 137 7.22 -6.71 8.29
C LYS A 137 6.77 -5.82 7.14
N ARG A 138 5.50 -5.40 7.13
CA ARG A 138 4.98 -4.48 6.11
C ARG A 138 5.63 -3.09 6.18
N ALA A 139 5.95 -2.61 7.38
CA ALA A 139 6.67 -1.35 7.54
C ALA A 139 8.12 -1.48 7.05
N GLN A 140 8.79 -2.59 7.35
CA GLN A 140 10.15 -2.86 6.86
C GLN A 140 10.19 -2.96 5.32
N ILE A 141 9.22 -3.67 4.72
CA ILE A 141 9.10 -3.80 3.27
C ILE A 141 8.86 -2.43 2.62
N LEU A 142 8.00 -1.59 3.21
CA LEU A 142 7.78 -0.22 2.70
C LEU A 142 9.08 0.57 2.62
N VAL A 143 9.90 0.55 3.69
CA VAL A 143 11.18 1.27 3.71
C VAL A 143 12.16 0.69 2.69
N ALA A 144 12.24 -0.64 2.57
CA ALA A 144 13.05 -1.31 1.56
C ALA A 144 12.60 -0.98 0.12
N ASP A 145 11.30 -0.93 -0.14
CA ASP A 145 10.72 -0.56 -1.43
C ASP A 145 11.05 0.90 -1.78
N ILE A 146 10.96 1.82 -0.81
CA ILE A 146 11.35 3.23 -1.01
C ILE A 146 12.84 3.31 -1.37
N TRP A 147 13.70 2.65 -0.60
CA TRP A 147 15.14 2.60 -0.92
C TRP A 147 15.39 2.05 -2.33
N GLY A 148 14.72 0.95 -2.70
CA GLY A 148 14.86 0.30 -4.01
C GLY A 148 14.35 1.18 -5.15
N CYS A 149 13.21 1.85 -4.98
CA CYS A 149 12.63 2.74 -5.99
C CYS A 149 13.52 3.95 -6.30
N PHE A 150 14.22 4.48 -5.30
CA PHE A 150 15.12 5.62 -5.45
C PHE A 150 16.61 5.25 -5.53
N ASN A 151 16.92 3.94 -5.54
CA ASN A 151 18.29 3.41 -5.57
C ASN A 151 19.21 4.04 -4.50
N GLY A 152 18.70 4.27 -3.29
CA GLY A 152 19.46 4.86 -2.18
C GLY A 152 19.70 6.38 -2.26
N HIS A 153 19.03 7.09 -3.16
CA HIS A 153 19.16 8.54 -3.35
C HIS A 153 17.85 9.28 -2.99
N GLY A 154 17.91 10.62 -2.82
CA GLY A 154 16.72 11.44 -2.56
C GLY A 154 15.90 10.92 -1.36
N PHE A 155 14.60 10.68 -1.56
CA PHE A 155 13.71 10.12 -0.54
C PHE A 155 14.06 8.68 -0.10
N GLY A 156 14.87 7.95 -0.87
CA GLY A 156 15.38 6.63 -0.47
C GLY A 156 16.76 6.65 0.18
N HIS A 157 17.32 7.83 0.47
CA HIS A 157 18.62 7.93 1.12
C HIS A 157 18.49 7.67 2.63
N PHE A 158 18.87 6.47 3.07
CA PHE A 158 18.92 6.11 4.48
C PHE A 158 20.32 5.66 4.91
N THR A 159 20.75 6.10 6.10
CA THR A 159 22.12 5.87 6.60
C THR A 159 22.38 4.48 7.18
N ASP A 160 21.32 3.76 7.51
CA ASP A 160 21.31 2.53 8.32
C ASP A 160 20.57 1.37 7.61
N MET A 161 20.46 1.42 6.28
CA MET A 161 19.84 0.34 5.47
C MET A 161 20.44 -1.05 5.71
N VAL A 162 21.68 -1.12 6.19
CA VAL A 162 22.35 -2.38 6.54
C VAL A 162 21.55 -3.22 7.54
N CYS A 163 20.67 -2.61 8.34
CA CYS A 163 19.76 -3.31 9.25
C CYS A 163 18.67 -4.11 8.51
N PHE A 164 18.42 -3.82 7.23
CA PHE A 164 17.33 -4.40 6.43
C PHE A 164 17.82 -5.26 5.24
N LEU A 165 19.11 -5.18 4.91
CA LEU A 165 19.72 -5.97 3.84
C LEU A 165 20.17 -7.33 4.40
N PHE A 166 19.46 -8.40 4.03
CA PHE A 166 19.95 -9.76 4.22
C PHE A 166 21.00 -10.03 3.14
N TYR A 167 22.27 -10.14 3.54
CA TYR A 167 23.36 -10.63 2.68
C TYR A 167 23.34 -12.16 2.54
#